data_AF-A0A2V5WP08-F1
#
_entry.id   AF-A0A2V5WP08-F1
#
_cell.length_a   1.000
_cell.length_b   1.000
_cell.length_c   1.000
_cell.angle_alpha   90.00
_cell.angle_beta   90.00
_cell.angle_gamma   90.00
#
_symmetry.space_group_name_H-M   'P 1'
#
loop_
_entity.id
_entity.type
_entity.pdbx_description
1 polymer ?
#
loop_
_entity_poly.entity_id
_entity_poly.type
_entity_poly.pdbx_seq_one_letter_code
_entity_poly.pdbx_strand_id
1 'polypeptide(L)'
;MKPKQIFISILAVLFVFPLMGTFAQQAANSGSIEVITTFDYPGTGNSTLPQKINERGDIVGEFIDSNGVTSGFVRFSDGSFSAPIV
;
A
#
# COMPACT_ATOMS: atom_id res chain seq x y z
N MET A 1 -7.51 -48.27 38.40
CA MET A 1 -7.16 -46.86 38.70
C MET A 1 -8.17 -46.29 39.68
N LYS A 2 -7.76 -45.45 40.64
CA LYS A 2 -8.67 -44.87 41.63
C LYS A 2 -9.59 -43.83 40.96
N PRO A 3 -10.91 -43.81 41.20
CA PRO A 3 -11.87 -42.94 40.50
C PRO A 3 -11.52 -41.44 40.56
N LYS A 4 -10.88 -41.01 41.65
CA LYS A 4 -10.36 -39.65 41.82
C LYS A 4 -9.36 -39.25 40.73
N GLN A 5 -8.52 -40.17 40.24
CA GLN A 5 -7.54 -39.87 39.20
C GLN A 5 -8.15 -39.77 37.80
N ILE A 6 -9.23 -40.52 37.54
CA ILE A 6 -9.98 -40.45 36.28
C ILE A 6 -10.65 -39.09 36.14
N PHE A 7 -11.26 -38.59 37.21
CA PHE A 7 -11.88 -37.25 37.24
C PHE A 7 -10.86 -36.13 37.00
N ILE A 8 -9.67 -36.22 37.60
CA ILE A 8 -8.60 -35.22 37.42
C ILE A 8 -8.11 -35.22 35.97
N SER A 9 -7.94 -36.40 35.36
CA SER A 9 -7.52 -36.50 33.96
C SER A 9 -8.56 -35.93 32.98
N ILE A 10 -9.85 -36.17 33.21
CA ILE A 10 -10.92 -35.61 32.37
C ILE A 10 -10.93 -34.08 32.47
N LEU A 11 -10.81 -33.54 33.69
CA LEU A 11 -10.78 -32.08 33.90
C LEU A 11 -9.55 -31.43 33.23
N ALA A 12 -8.38 -32.09 33.31
CA ALA A 12 -7.17 -31.62 32.65
C ALA A 12 -7.31 -31.56 31.13
N VAL A 13 -7.90 -32.60 30.51
CA VAL A 13 -8.12 -32.62 29.05
C VAL A 13 -9.11 -31.53 28.62
N LEU A 14 -10.21 -31.33 29.36
CA LEU A 14 -11.21 -30.32 29.06
C LEU A 14 -10.70 -28.88 29.15
N PHE A 15 -9.68 -28.62 29.99
CA PHE A 15 -9.03 -27.30 30.06
C PHE A 15 -7.96 -27.10 29.00
N VAL A 16 -7.16 -28.12 28.70
CA VAL A 16 -6.00 -27.98 27.79
C VAL A 16 -6.42 -27.95 26.31
N PHE A 17 -7.43 -28.73 25.93
CA PHE A 17 -7.89 -28.81 24.53
C PHE A 17 -8.42 -27.49 23.93
N PRO A 18 -9.29 -26.71 24.62
CA PRO A 18 -9.76 -25.44 24.08
C PRO A 18 -8.70 -24.34 24.02
N LEU A 19 -7.62 -24.46 24.82
CA LEU A 19 -6.50 -23.50 24.84
C LEU A 19 -5.55 -23.65 23.65
N MET A 20 -5.52 -24.80 22.99
CA MET A 20 -4.70 -25.03 21.79
C MET A 20 -5.36 -24.54 20.49
N GLY A 21 -6.65 -24.21 20.49
CA GLY A 21 -7.42 -23.88 19.29
C GLY A 21 -7.64 -22.39 19.00
N THR A 22 -7.19 -21.47 19.87
CA THR A 22 -7.52 -20.03 19.79
C THR A 22 -6.32 -19.16 19.42
N PHE A 23 -5.56 -19.56 18.40
CA PHE A 23 -4.76 -18.57 17.68
C PHE A 23 -5.65 -18.00 16.58
N ALA A 24 -6.04 -16.73 16.72
CA ALA A 24 -6.59 -15.98 15.60
C ALA A 24 -5.55 -16.05 14.48
N GLN A 25 -5.83 -16.81 13.43
CA GLN A 25 -4.97 -16.85 12.26
C GLN A 25 -4.89 -15.40 11.75
N GLN A 26 -3.72 -14.77 11.88
CA GLN A 26 -3.46 -13.45 11.34
C GLN A 26 -3.95 -13.48 9.89
N ALA A 27 -4.91 -12.62 9.55
CA ALA A 27 -5.42 -12.53 8.19
C ALA A 27 -4.22 -12.38 7.26
N ALA A 28 -4.02 -13.35 6.35
CA ALA A 28 -2.92 -13.34 5.40
C ALA A 28 -2.95 -11.98 4.72
N ASN A 29 -1.83 -11.24 4.76
CA ASN A 29 -1.67 -9.88 4.26
C ASN A 29 -2.56 -9.64 3.03
N SER A 30 -3.75 -9.08 3.26
CA SER A 30 -4.67 -8.72 2.19
C SER A 30 -3.92 -7.67 1.38
N GLY A 31 -3.55 -7.97 0.14
CA GLY A 31 -2.74 -7.07 -0.67
C GLY A 31 -3.31 -5.65 -0.62
N SER A 32 -2.60 -4.74 0.05
CA SER A 32 -3.02 -3.37 0.23
C SER A 32 -2.49 -2.54 -0.92
N ILE A 33 -3.33 -1.66 -1.48
CA ILE A 33 -2.86 -0.58 -2.36
C ILE A 33 -2.29 0.51 -1.46
N GLU A 34 -1.01 0.81 -1.63
CA GLU A 34 -0.35 1.93 -0.96
C GLU A 34 -0.15 3.09 -1.95
N VAL A 35 -0.61 4.28 -1.57
CA VAL A 35 -0.34 5.50 -2.35
C VAL A 35 1.05 5.99 -1.98
N ILE A 36 2.02 5.80 -2.87
CA ILE A 36 3.42 6.18 -2.64
C ILE A 36 3.60 7.70 -2.73
N THR A 37 2.96 8.34 -3.72
CA THR A 37 3.08 9.78 -3.94
C THR A 37 1.90 10.32 -4.74
N THR A 38 1.53 11.57 -4.49
CA THR A 38 0.66 12.37 -5.34
C THR A 38 1.41 13.63 -5.74
N PHE A 39 1.16 14.13 -6.94
CA PHE A 39 1.78 15.37 -7.42
C PHE A 39 0.94 16.00 -8.52
N ASP A 40 1.08 17.32 -8.62
CA ASP A 40 0.67 18.11 -9.77
C ASP A 40 1.89 18.82 -10.35
N TYR A 41 1.90 19.02 -11.66
CA TYR A 41 2.90 19.89 -12.27
C TYR A 41 2.65 21.35 -11.82
N PRO A 42 3.69 22.12 -11.45
CA PRO A 42 3.53 23.49 -10.99
C PRO A 42 2.89 24.40 -12.06
N GLY A 43 1.83 25.12 -11.70
CA GLY A 43 1.13 26.00 -12.65
C GLY A 43 0.15 25.26 -13.57
N THR A 44 -0.09 23.96 -13.34
CA THR A 44 -1.23 23.26 -13.93
C THR A 44 -2.52 23.98 -13.53
N GLY A 45 -3.28 24.42 -14.54
CA GLY A 45 -4.62 24.97 -14.33
C GLY A 45 -5.72 23.93 -14.52
N ASN A 46 -5.43 22.86 -15.29
CA ASN A 46 -6.44 21.88 -15.69
C ASN A 46 -6.07 20.44 -15.32
N SER A 47 -4.94 19.91 -15.80
CA SER A 47 -4.63 18.48 -15.63
C SER A 47 -3.14 18.16 -15.66
N THR A 48 -2.73 17.23 -14.80
CA THR A 48 -1.41 16.57 -14.82
C THR A 48 -1.60 15.11 -15.22
N LEU A 49 -1.01 14.68 -16.33
CA LEU A 49 -1.22 13.37 -16.94
C LEU A 49 0.11 12.59 -17.03
N PRO A 50 0.53 11.90 -15.96
CA PRO A 50 1.72 11.05 -15.99
C PRO A 50 1.53 9.84 -16.92
N GLN A 51 2.55 9.51 -17.71
CA GLN A 51 2.49 8.48 -18.76
C GLN A 51 3.40 7.28 -18.48
N LYS A 52 4.63 7.53 -18.01
CA LYS A 52 5.63 6.48 -17.76
C LYS A 52 6.54 6.84 -16.59
N ILE A 53 7.07 5.81 -15.94
CA ILE A 53 8.08 5.90 -14.88
C ILE A 53 9.27 5.01 -15.24
N ASN A 54 10.49 5.44 -14.94
CA ASN A 54 11.70 4.62 -15.09
C ASN A 54 12.14 4.00 -13.75
N GLU A 55 13.17 3.13 -13.77
CA GLU A 55 13.68 2.46 -12.57
C GLU A 55 14.25 3.40 -11.50
N ARG A 56 14.65 4.62 -11.88
CA ARG A 56 15.11 5.63 -10.92
C ARG A 56 13.96 6.36 -10.23
N GLY A 57 12.73 6.18 -10.68
CA GLY A 57 11.57 6.91 -10.20
C GLY A 57 11.31 8.24 -10.92
N ASP A 58 12.00 8.53 -12.02
CA ASP A 58 11.69 9.69 -12.85
C ASP A 58 10.41 9.40 -13.65
N ILE A 59 9.50 10.36 -13.67
CA ILE A 59 8.18 10.25 -14.33
C ILE A 59 8.13 11.22 -15.49
N VAL A 60 7.68 10.75 -16.65
CA VAL A 60 7.36 11.60 -17.80
C VAL A 60 5.85 11.66 -18.01
N GLY A 61 5.37 12.80 -18.51
CA GLY A 61 3.97 12.99 -18.83
C GLY A 61 3.71 14.32 -19.51
N GLU A 62 2.44 14.67 -19.56
CA GLU A 62 1.95 15.94 -20.11
C GLU A 62 1.14 16.69 -19.05
N PHE A 63 1.17 18.01 -19.10
CA PHE A 63 0.30 18.85 -18.29
C PHE A 63 -0.41 19.87 -19.17
N ILE A 64 -1.58 20.30 -18.71
CA ILE A 64 -2.39 21.34 -19.34
C ILE A 64 -2.40 22.55 -18.41
N ASP A 65 -1.79 23.65 -18.85
CA ASP A 65 -1.71 24.89 -18.08
C ASP A 65 -3.09 25.58 -17.97
N SER A 66 -3.15 26.70 -17.25
CA SER A 66 -4.38 27.50 -17.10
C SER A 66 -4.88 28.13 -18.40
N ASN A 67 -4.03 28.25 -19.43
CA ASN A 67 -4.38 28.78 -20.74
C ASN A 67 -4.86 27.67 -21.69
N GLY A 68 -4.84 26.41 -21.27
CA GLY A 68 -5.19 25.26 -22.09
C GLY A 68 -4.05 24.77 -22.98
N VAL A 69 -2.82 25.25 -22.77
CA VAL A 69 -1.63 24.81 -23.52
C VAL A 69 -1.15 23.49 -22.93
N THR A 70 -0.94 22.50 -23.81
CA THR A 70 -0.38 21.19 -23.44
C THR A 70 1.14 21.22 -23.62
N SER A 71 1.88 20.71 -22.65
CA SER A 71 3.33 20.56 -22.72
C SER A 71 3.79 19.32 -21.97
N GLY A 72 4.91 18.76 -22.41
CA GLY A 72 5.57 17.64 -21.74
C GLY A 72 6.32 18.08 -20.48
N PHE A 73 6.52 17.15 -19.55
CA PHE A 73 7.35 17.35 -18.37
C PHE A 73 8.15 16.10 -17.99
N VAL A 74 9.24 16.33 -17.25
CA VAL A 74 9.92 15.31 -16.45
C VAL A 74 9.76 15.70 -14.98
N ARG A 75 9.28 14.78 -14.15
CA ARG A 75 9.35 14.85 -12.69
C ARG A 75 10.48 13.94 -12.24
N PHE A 76 11.51 14.51 -11.63
CA PHE A 76 12.62 13.74 -11.11
C PHE A 76 12.22 13.02 -9.81
N SER A 77 12.95 11.96 -9.49
CA SER A 77 12.72 11.16 -8.27
C SER A 77 12.79 11.96 -6.96
N ASP A 78 13.52 13.08 -6.94
CA ASP A 78 13.59 14.02 -5.81
C ASP A 78 12.35 14.94 -5.69
N GLY A 79 11.42 14.88 -6.65
CA GLY A 79 10.20 15.67 -6.69
C GLY A 79 10.30 16.99 -7.46
N SER A 80 11.47 17.34 -7.98
CA SER A 80 11.64 18.50 -8.85
C SER A 80 11.08 18.25 -10.26
N PHE A 81 10.77 19.33 -10.98
CA PHE A 81 10.25 19.28 -12.35
C PHE A 81 11.19 19.96 -13.33
N SER A 82 11.24 19.46 -14.57
CA SER A 82 11.83 20.19 -15.69
C SER A 82 11.04 21.44 -16.02
N ALA A 83 11.64 22.34 -16.81
CA ALA A 83 10.86 23.31 -17.56
C ALA A 83 9.89 22.59 -18.53
N PRO A 84 8.82 23.27 -19.00
CA PRO A 84 7.93 22.72 -20.01
C PRO A 84 8.70 22.28 -21.27
N ILE A 85 8.36 21.11 -21.78
CA ILE A 85 8.91 20.54 -23.00
C ILE A 85 7.84 20.70 -24.09
N VAL A 86 8.20 21.34 -25.20
CA VAL A 86 7.35 21.57 -26.38
C VAL A 86 7.79 20.72 -27.55
#